data_AF-A0ABD5N320-F1
#
_entry.id   AF-A0ABD5N320-F1
#
_cell.length_a   1.000
_cell.length_b   1.000
_cell.length_c   1.000
_cell.angle_alpha   90.00
_cell.angle_beta   90.00
_cell.angle_gamma   90.00
#
_symmetry.space_group_name_H-M   'P 1'
#
loop_
_entity.id
_entity.type
_entity.pdbx_description
1 polymer ?
#
loop_
_entity_poly.entity_id
_entity_poly.type
_entity_poly.pdbx_seq_one_letter_code
_entity_poly.pdbx_strand_id
1 'polypeptide(L)' 'MKKNEKEALVKLFGAIGLIVAIVGIFTDLYETIHGFVAAVIIWILTGVLSSYLGVKKAK' A
#
# COMPACT_ATOMS: atom_id res chain seq x y z
N MET A 1 17.43 10.30 -5.25
CA MET A 1 17.14 8.86 -5.07
C MET A 1 17.45 8.10 -6.34
N LYS A 2 18.25 7.03 -6.22
CA LYS A 2 18.51 6.08 -7.30
C LYS A 2 17.21 5.34 -7.66
N LYS A 3 17.09 4.83 -8.89
CA LYS A 3 15.90 4.09 -9.37
C LYS A 3 15.48 2.97 -8.41
N ASN A 4 16.47 2.26 -7.88
CA ASN A 4 16.31 1.13 -6.97
C ASN A 4 15.72 1.54 -5.61
N GLU A 5 16.07 2.74 -5.12
CA GLU A 5 15.53 3.29 -3.87
C GLU A 5 14.07 3.70 -4.04
N LYS A 6 13.72 4.29 -5.19
CA LYS A 6 12.33 4.63 -5.53
C LYS A 6 11.45 3.39 -5.61
N GLU A 7 11.94 2.32 -6.25
CA GLU A 7 11.24 1.03 -6.30
C GLU A 7 11.10 0.38 -4.92
N ALA A 8 12.13 0.43 -4.09
CA ALA A 8 12.09 -0.11 -2.74
C ALA A 8 11.05 0.62 -1.87
N LEU A 9 10.98 1.96 -1.95
CA LEU A 9 9.97 2.77 -1.28
C LEU A 9 8.56 2.40 -1.72
N VAL A 10 8.31 2.31 -3.03
CA VAL A 10 7.00 1.91 -3.56
C VAL A 10 6.60 0.51 -3.08
N LYS A 11 7.54 -0.44 -3.08
CA LYS A 11 7.30 -1.80 -2.57
C LYS A 11 7.02 -1.81 -1.06
N LEU A 12 7.71 -0.96 -0.30
CA LEU A 12 7.50 -0.82 1.15
C LEU A 12 6.09 -0.32 1.45
N PHE A 13 5.64 0.75 0.79
CA PHE A 13 4.28 1.28 0.97
C PHE A 13 3.20 0.29 0.51
N GLY A 14 3.43 -0.43 -0.59
CA GLY A 14 2.55 -1.51 -1.01
C GLY A 14 2.46 -2.65 0.01
N ALA A 15 3.59 -3.06 0.60
CA ALA A 15 3.64 -4.08 1.64
C ALA A 15 2.93 -3.63 2.93
N ILE A 16 3.12 -2.37 3.35
CA ILE A 16 2.39 -1.78 4.48
C ILE A 16 0.88 -1.81 4.23
N GLY A 17 0.45 -1.46 3.01
CA GLY A 17 -0.97 -1.55 2.62
C GLY A 17 -1.53 -2.95 2.69
N LEU A 18 -0.76 -3.95 2.25
CA LEU A 18 -1.14 -5.36 2.35
C LEU A 18 -1.26 -5.80 3.82
N ILE A 19 -0.32 -5.42 4.67
CA ILE A 19 -0.35 -5.75 6.11
C ILE A 19 -1.59 -5.14 6.75
N VAL A 20 -1.91 -3.87 6.47
CA VAL A 20 -3.11 -3.23 7.00
C VAL A 20 -4.39 -3.91 6.50
N ALA A 21 -4.43 -4.33 5.23
CA ALA A 21 -5.55 -5.09 4.69
C ALA A 21 -5.72 -6.45 5.40
N ILE A 22 -4.62 -7.18 5.61
CA ILE A 22 -4.64 -8.46 6.32
C ILE A 22 -5.09 -8.25 7.77
N VAL A 23 -4.54 -7.26 8.47
CA VAL A 23 -4.93 -6.97 9.86
C VAL A 23 -6.41 -6.57 9.93
N GLY A 24 -6.90 -5.75 9.01
CA GLY A 24 -8.30 -5.32 8.99
C GLY A 24 -9.31 -6.40 8.60
N ILE A 25 -8.87 -7.44 7.87
CA ILE A 25 -9.74 -8.57 7.46
C ILE A 25 -9.70 -9.71 8.48
N PHE A 26 -8.52 -10.02 9.02
CA PHE A 26 -8.30 -11.21 9.85
C PHE A 26 -8.23 -10.94 11.35
N THR A 27 -8.24 -9.67 11.77
CA THR A 27 -8.18 -9.30 13.19
C THR A 27 -9.41 -8.49 13.55
N ASP A 28 -10.09 -8.88 14.64
CA ASP A 28 -11.25 -8.18 15.22
C ASP A 28 -10.87 -6.83 15.88
N LEU A 29 -9.69 -6.29 15.58
CA LEU A 29 -9.24 -4.99 16.12
C LEU A 29 -10.12 -3.83 15.62
N TYR A 30 -10.75 -3.98 14.46
CA TYR A 30 -11.63 -3.00 13.85
C TYR A 30 -12.78 -3.72 13.16
N GLU A 31 -13.96 -3.09 13.14
CA GLU A 31 -15.09 -3.55 12.33
C GLU A 31 -14.66 -3.69 10.87
N THR A 32 -14.98 -4.81 10.22
CA THR A 32 -14.41 -5.23 8.91
C THR A 32 -14.45 -4.14 7.83
N ILE A 33 -15.46 -3.27 7.89
CA ILE A 33 -15.61 -2.11 7.00
C ILE A 33 -14.45 -1.11 7.16
N HIS A 34 -14.01 -0.82 8.38
CA HIS A 34 -12.92 0.10 8.66
C HIS A 34 -11.58 -0.44 8.14
N GLY A 35 -11.35 -1.75 8.30
CA GLY A 35 -10.18 -2.44 7.74
C GLY A 35 -10.14 -2.38 6.21
N PHE A 36 -11.29 -2.58 5.56
CA PHE A 36 -11.43 -2.49 4.12
C PHE A 36 -11.18 -1.07 3.59
N VAL A 37 -11.74 -0.05 4.24
CA VAL A 37 -11.53 1.36 3.87
C VAL A 37 -10.05 1.74 4.00
N ALA A 38 -9.38 1.33 5.08
CA ALA A 38 -7.95 1.57 5.26
C ALA A 38 -7.10 0.92 4.15
N ALA A 39 -7.42 -0.32 3.78
CA ALA A 39 -6.75 -1.03 2.68
C ALA A 39 -6.88 -0.27 1.34
N VAL A 40 -8.09 0.20 1.01
CA VAL A 40 -8.36 0.97 -0.21
C VAL A 40 -7.58 2.28 -0.23
N ILE A 41 -7.55 3.02 0.89
CA ILE A 41 -6.80 4.27 1.00
C ILE A 41 -5.30 4.04 0.76
N ILE A 42 -4.72 3.01 1.39
CA ILE A 42 -3.28 2.73 1.22
C ILE A 42 -2.97 2.26 -0.20
N TRP A 43 -3.87 1.52 -0.84
CA TRP A 43 -3.72 1.12 -2.23
C TRP A 43 -3.69 2.34 -3.17
N ILE A 44 -4.61 3.29 -2.98
CA ILE A 44 -4.65 4.54 -3.75
C ILE A 44 -3.36 5.34 -3.52
N LEU A 45 -2.94 5.53 -2.27
CA LEU A 45 -1.71 6.25 -1.91
C LEU A 45 -0.47 5.60 -2.54
N THR A 46 -0.38 4.27 -2.52
CA THR A 46 0.72 3.53 -3.15
C THR A 46 0.72 3.73 -4.67
N GLY A 47 -0.46 3.75 -5.30
CA GLY A 47 -0.62 4.04 -6.73
C GLY A 47 -0.16 5.45 -7.09
N VAL A 48 -0.59 6.45 -6.33
CA VAL A 48 -0.18 7.85 -6.50
C VAL A 48 1.33 8.01 -6.30
N LEU A 49 1.89 7.40 -5.25
CA LEU A 49 3.33 7.44 -4.97
C LEU A 49 4.14 6.78 -6.09
N SER A 50 3.67 5.67 -6.63
CA SER A 50 4.30 4.99 -7.79
C SER A 50 4.31 5.88 -9.02
N SER A 51 3.20 6.57 -9.29
CA SER A 51 3.05 7.50 -10.41
C SER A 51 3.94 8.73 -10.25
N TYR A 52 3.99 9.31 -9.04
CA TYR A 52 4.84 10.47 -8.72
C TYR A 52 6.33 10.14 -8.86
N LEU A 53 6.74 8.94 -8.45
CA LEU A 53 8.13 8.51 -8.52
C LEU A 53 8.56 7.99 -9.90
N GLY A 54 7.64 7.88 -10.86
CA GLY A 54 7.91 7.33 -12.19
C GLY A 54 8.26 5.84 -12.17
N VAL A 55 7.83 5.13 -11.12
CA VAL A 55 8.08 3.71 -10.96
C VAL A 55 6.99 2.96 -11.73
N LYS A 56 7.37 2.29 -12.82
CA LYS A 56 6.44 1.39 -13.53
C LYS A 56 6.00 0.31 -12.55
N LYS A 57 4.69 0.32 -12.23
CA LYS A 57 4.05 -0.76 -11.47
C LYS A 57 4.43 -2.08 -12.15
N ALA A 58 5.11 -2.97 -11.42
CA ALA A 58 5.38 -4.31 -11.93
C ALA A 58 4.03 -4.93 -12.28
N LYS A 59 3.88 -5.27 -13.56
CA LYS A 59 2.63 -5.78 -14.14
C LYS A 59 2.36 -7.19 -13.63
#